data_AF-A0A962TTC0-F1
#
_entry.id   AF-A0A962TTC0-F1
#
_cell.length_a   1.000
_cell.length_b   1.000
_cell.length_c   1.000
_cell.angle_alpha   90.00
_cell.angle_beta   90.00
_cell.angle_gamma   90.00
#
_symmetry.space_group_name_H-M   'P 1'
#
loop_
_entity.id
_entity.type
_entity.pdbx_description
1 polymer ?
#
loop_
_entity_poly.entity_id
_entity_poly.type
_entity_poly.pdbx_seq_one_letter_code
_entity_poly.pdbx_strand_id
1 'polypeptide(L)'
;MSIYNYNPNERYRRRSAQRTANLIFILFLLVAISGISFWFGMLQSEQKRLVLEQEKEQLQKQATELQEQMTKIRAEAQTANIRMEQMRASYEEVIPEGPMQDLTMLLKEQLDEGIDAKRLEFVIRSTRPPQNCSEPENRRFVVLTPAYQGPESKVSILSGAITISGDGESAQNDKGKKEAWFDPARAVKLSFTLDDGATEIREGVLPLRHSIVKNGKEFRFTIAPGTQSFAKVTFDSCDYP
;
A
#
# COMPACT_ATOMS: atom_id res chain seq x y z
N MET A 1 -61.48 -78.53 107.19
CA MET A 1 -62.26 -77.47 106.51
C MET A 1 -61.42 -76.19 106.50
N SER A 2 -60.80 -75.84 105.38
CA SER A 2 -60.30 -74.49 105.15
C SER A 2 -60.56 -74.13 103.69
N ILE A 3 -61.22 -73.00 103.52
CA ILE A 3 -61.97 -72.60 102.33
C ILE A 3 -60.99 -72.14 101.24
N TYR A 4 -61.16 -72.68 100.03
CA TYR A 4 -60.46 -72.26 98.83
C TYR A 4 -60.95 -70.85 98.46
N ASN A 5 -60.11 -69.83 98.68
CA ASN A 5 -60.41 -68.48 98.21
C ASN A 5 -60.22 -68.42 96.69
N TYR A 6 -61.30 -68.66 95.97
CA TYR A 6 -61.41 -68.44 94.53
C TYR A 6 -61.35 -66.94 94.26
N ASN A 7 -60.24 -66.46 93.68
CA ASN A 7 -60.05 -65.07 93.28
C ASN A 7 -60.44 -64.89 91.79
N PRO A 8 -61.62 -64.35 91.48
CA PRO A 8 -62.13 -64.26 90.10
C PRO A 8 -61.42 -63.23 89.22
N ASN A 9 -60.48 -62.44 89.76
CA ASN A 9 -59.86 -61.32 89.04
C ASN A 9 -58.72 -61.71 88.07
N GLU A 10 -58.25 -62.97 88.07
CA GLU A 10 -57.13 -63.37 87.20
C GLU A 10 -57.49 -63.53 85.71
N ARG A 11 -58.75 -63.87 85.39
CA ARG A 11 -59.18 -64.07 83.99
C ARG A 11 -59.29 -62.76 83.20
N TYR A 12 -59.68 -61.67 83.85
CA TYR A 12 -59.76 -60.35 83.20
C TYR A 12 -58.37 -59.73 82.98
N ARG A 13 -57.45 -59.92 83.94
CA ARG A 13 -56.09 -59.37 83.89
C ARG A 13 -55.22 -59.98 82.77
N ARG A 14 -55.42 -61.27 82.43
CA ARG A 14 -54.67 -61.91 81.33
C ARG A 14 -55.09 -61.44 79.94
N ARG A 15 -56.38 -61.13 79.71
CA ARG A 15 -56.87 -60.60 78.42
C ARG A 15 -56.49 -59.14 78.21
N SER A 16 -56.50 -58.32 79.27
CA SER A 16 -55.99 -56.94 79.19
C SER A 16 -54.48 -56.91 79.03
N ALA A 17 -53.73 -57.76 79.73
CA ALA A 17 -52.28 -57.87 79.59
C ALA A 17 -51.84 -58.29 78.18
N GLN A 18 -52.55 -59.21 77.52
CA GLN A 18 -52.27 -59.57 76.13
C GLN A 18 -52.59 -58.43 75.15
N ARG A 19 -53.67 -57.67 75.38
CA ARG A 19 -54.00 -56.50 74.55
C ARG A 19 -53.00 -55.36 74.74
N THR A 20 -52.54 -55.09 75.95
CA THR A 20 -51.51 -54.09 76.21
C THR A 20 -50.15 -54.50 75.66
N ALA A 21 -49.77 -55.79 75.78
CA ALA A 21 -48.54 -56.31 75.18
C ALA A 21 -48.54 -56.20 73.64
N ASN A 22 -49.64 -56.56 72.98
CA ASN A 22 -49.77 -56.38 71.53
C ASN A 22 -49.74 -54.91 71.10
N LEU A 23 -50.38 -54.00 71.85
CA LEU A 23 -50.34 -52.57 71.58
C LEU A 23 -48.91 -52.02 71.69
N ILE A 24 -48.19 -52.39 72.75
CA ILE A 24 -46.79 -51.98 72.94
C ILE A 24 -45.90 -52.52 71.81
N PHE A 25 -46.11 -53.78 71.41
CA PHE A 25 -45.36 -54.38 70.30
C PHE A 25 -45.62 -53.68 68.97
N ILE A 26 -46.87 -53.36 68.64
CA ILE A 26 -47.22 -52.61 67.42
C ILE A 26 -46.61 -51.20 67.45
N LEU A 27 -46.65 -50.52 68.60
CA LEU A 27 -46.09 -49.18 68.77
C LEU A 27 -44.56 -49.20 68.62
N PHE A 28 -43.90 -50.20 69.19
CA PHE A 28 -42.47 -50.43 68.98
C PHE A 28 -42.12 -50.69 67.51
N LEU A 29 -42.93 -51.48 66.81
CA LEU A 29 -42.73 -51.80 65.39
C LEU A 29 -42.90 -50.55 64.51
N LEU A 30 -43.88 -49.69 64.80
CA LEU A 30 -44.04 -48.39 64.13
C LEU A 30 -42.87 -47.44 64.35
N VAL A 31 -42.35 -47.38 65.58
CA VAL A 31 -41.16 -46.57 65.90
C VAL A 31 -39.92 -47.11 65.19
N ALA A 32 -39.76 -48.44 65.13
CA ALA A 32 -38.65 -49.08 64.44
C ALA A 32 -38.67 -48.78 62.93
N ILE A 33 -39.82 -48.91 62.25
CA ILE A 33 -39.97 -48.59 60.82
C ILE A 33 -39.69 -47.11 60.55
N SER A 34 -40.21 -46.22 61.41
CA SER A 34 -39.98 -44.78 61.26
C SER A 34 -38.49 -44.42 61.44
N GLY A 35 -37.81 -45.04 62.41
CA GLY A 35 -36.37 -44.84 62.63
C GLY A 35 -35.52 -45.33 61.45
N ILE A 36 -35.83 -46.52 60.91
CA ILE A 36 -35.15 -47.06 59.72
C ILE A 36 -35.37 -46.15 58.51
N SER A 37 -36.59 -45.66 58.29
CA SER A 37 -36.92 -44.76 57.17
C SER A 37 -36.16 -43.43 57.25
N PHE A 38 -36.05 -42.86 58.46
CA PHE A 38 -35.28 -41.63 58.68
C PHE A 38 -33.78 -41.85 58.45
N TRP A 39 -33.24 -42.99 58.90
CA TRP A 39 -31.83 -43.33 58.74
C TRP A 39 -31.45 -43.54 57.26
N PHE A 40 -32.27 -44.26 56.49
CA PHE A 40 -32.08 -44.41 55.04
C PHE A 40 -32.22 -43.08 54.28
N GLY A 41 -33.13 -42.20 54.70
CA GLY A 41 -33.30 -40.88 54.11
C GLY A 41 -32.09 -39.96 54.32
N MET A 42 -31.44 -40.04 55.48
CA MET A 42 -30.26 -39.24 55.79
C MET A 42 -29.05 -39.67 54.94
N LEU A 43 -28.86 -40.98 54.73
CA LEU A 43 -27.77 -41.52 53.88
C LEU A 43 -27.89 -41.09 52.40
N GLN A 44 -29.11 -41.04 51.86
CA GLN A 44 -29.32 -40.67 50.45
C GLN A 44 -29.17 -39.16 50.21
N SER A 45 -29.29 -38.33 51.25
CA SER A 45 -29.21 -36.88 51.14
C SER A 45 -27.80 -36.36 50.86
N GLU A 46 -26.77 -37.04 51.38
CA GLU A 46 -25.37 -36.66 51.18
C GLU A 46 -24.90 -36.95 49.75
N GLN A 47 -25.27 -38.10 49.18
CA GLN A 47 -24.93 -38.45 47.80
C GLN A 47 -25.52 -37.46 46.79
N LYS A 48 -26.77 -37.03 46.99
CA LYS A 48 -27.40 -36.03 46.11
C LYS A 48 -26.73 -34.67 46.22
N ARG A 49 -26.28 -34.27 47.41
CA ARG A 49 -25.55 -33.01 47.61
C ARG A 49 -24.20 -33.04 46.90
N LEU A 50 -23.45 -34.13 47.03
CA LEU A 50 -22.16 -34.29 46.34
C LEU A 50 -22.31 -34.24 44.82
N VAL A 51 -23.31 -34.94 44.27
CA VAL A 51 -23.58 -34.91 42.81
C VAL A 51 -23.99 -33.51 42.35
N LEU A 52 -24.85 -32.82 43.10
CA LEU A 52 -25.27 -31.44 42.78
C LEU A 52 -24.11 -30.43 42.92
N GLU A 53 -23.20 -30.63 43.87
CA GLU A 53 -21.99 -29.81 44.01
C GLU A 53 -21.03 -30.04 42.85
N GLN A 54 -20.82 -31.30 42.45
CA GLN A 54 -20.02 -31.64 41.26
C GLN A 54 -20.61 -31.05 39.98
N GLU A 55 -21.93 -31.13 39.80
CA GLU A 55 -22.61 -30.54 38.64
C GLU A 55 -22.48 -29.01 38.62
N LYS A 56 -22.62 -28.35 39.78
CA LYS A 56 -22.38 -26.90 39.91
C LYS A 56 -20.93 -26.53 39.57
N GLU A 57 -19.97 -27.29 40.08
CA GLU A 57 -18.55 -27.05 39.80
C GLU A 57 -18.25 -27.26 38.31
N GLN A 58 -18.84 -28.28 37.69
CA GLN A 58 -18.71 -28.53 36.26
C GLN A 58 -19.33 -27.40 35.42
N LEU A 59 -20.54 -26.95 35.77
CA LEU A 59 -21.19 -25.82 35.09
C LEU A 59 -20.39 -24.53 35.27
N GLN A 60 -19.81 -24.28 36.44
CA GLN A 60 -18.93 -23.14 36.66
C GLN A 60 -17.64 -23.23 35.83
N LYS A 61 -17.04 -24.42 35.73
CA LYS A 61 -15.89 -24.67 34.85
C LYS A 61 -16.23 -24.43 33.39
N GLN A 62 -17.38 -24.92 32.92
CA GLN A 62 -17.83 -24.67 31.55
C GLN A 62 -18.10 -23.19 31.30
N ALA A 63 -18.75 -22.49 32.24
CA ALA A 63 -19.02 -21.06 32.11
C ALA A 63 -17.72 -20.24 32.05
N THR A 64 -16.75 -20.57 32.89
CA THR A 64 -15.43 -19.91 32.91
C THR A 64 -14.64 -20.21 31.65
N GLU A 65 -14.63 -21.45 31.17
CA GLU A 65 -14.01 -21.83 29.89
C GLU A 65 -14.66 -21.11 28.71
N LEU A 66 -15.99 -21.05 28.66
CA LEU A 66 -16.72 -20.34 27.59
C LEU A 66 -16.43 -18.83 27.63
N GLN A 67 -16.32 -18.26 28.84
CA GLN A 67 -15.95 -16.87 29.03
C GLN A 67 -14.52 -16.60 28.56
N GLU A 68 -13.58 -17.50 28.88
CA GLU A 68 -12.20 -17.43 28.40
C GLU A 68 -12.12 -17.51 26.88
N GLN A 69 -12.82 -18.48 26.27
CA GLN A 69 -12.92 -18.61 24.81
C GLN A 69 -13.51 -17.35 24.16
N MET A 70 -14.57 -16.78 24.74
CA MET A 70 -15.15 -15.52 24.28
C MET A 70 -14.17 -14.35 24.39
N THR A 71 -13.40 -14.25 25.47
CA THR A 71 -12.37 -13.21 25.60
C THR A 71 -11.26 -13.38 24.58
N LYS A 72 -10.82 -14.63 24.33
CA LYS A 72 -9.81 -14.94 23.32
C LYS A 72 -10.27 -14.58 21.92
N ILE A 73 -11.48 -14.99 21.52
CA ILE A 73 -12.05 -14.67 20.21
C ILE A 73 -12.20 -13.16 20.03
N ARG A 74 -12.65 -12.44 21.06
CA ARG A 74 -12.74 -10.96 21.01
C ARG A 74 -11.37 -10.31 20.85
N ALA A 75 -10.36 -10.79 21.58
CA ALA A 75 -9.00 -10.29 21.47
C ALA A 75 -8.45 -10.55 20.05
N GLU A 76 -8.64 -11.75 19.51
CA GLU A 76 -8.23 -12.09 18.14
C GLU A 76 -8.95 -11.19 17.11
N ALA A 77 -10.26 -11.00 17.23
CA ALA A 77 -11.02 -10.10 16.35
C ALA A 77 -10.54 -8.64 16.46
N GLN A 78 -10.26 -8.15 17.66
CA GLN A 78 -9.68 -6.82 17.85
C GLN A 78 -8.30 -6.71 17.20
N THR A 79 -7.42 -7.69 17.37
CA THR A 79 -6.11 -7.68 16.71
C THR A 79 -6.22 -7.75 15.19
N ALA A 80 -7.17 -8.51 14.65
CA ALA A 80 -7.42 -8.59 13.22
C ALA A 80 -7.90 -7.24 12.67
N ASN A 81 -8.82 -6.56 13.38
CA ASN A 81 -9.29 -5.23 13.00
C ASN A 81 -8.20 -4.17 13.06
N ILE A 82 -7.37 -4.17 14.11
CA ILE A 82 -6.23 -3.25 14.22
C ILE A 82 -5.25 -3.47 13.07
N ARG A 83 -4.93 -4.72 12.74
CA ARG A 83 -4.06 -5.05 11.59
C ARG A 83 -4.69 -4.58 10.27
N MET A 84 -5.99 -4.80 10.08
CA MET A 84 -6.73 -4.33 8.92
C MET A 84 -6.66 -2.80 8.77
N GLU A 85 -6.87 -2.06 9.85
CA GLU A 85 -6.78 -0.59 9.87
C GLU A 85 -5.36 -0.10 9.61
N GLN A 86 -4.35 -0.72 10.23
CA GLN A 86 -2.94 -0.41 9.98
C GLN A 86 -2.57 -0.61 8.50
N MET A 87 -3.02 -1.72 7.90
CA MET A 87 -2.80 -1.97 6.49
C MET A 87 -3.49 -0.90 5.63
N ARG A 88 -4.77 -0.59 5.88
CA ARG A 88 -5.49 0.47 5.15
C ARG A 88 -4.79 1.82 5.24
N ALA A 89 -4.38 2.23 6.45
CA ALA A 89 -3.66 3.49 6.66
C ALA A 89 -2.36 3.54 5.84
N SER A 90 -1.58 2.45 5.83
CA SER A 90 -0.35 2.38 5.03
C SER A 90 -0.61 2.41 3.52
N TYR A 91 -1.74 1.87 3.04
CA TYR A 91 -2.12 1.92 1.63
C TYR A 91 -2.58 3.32 1.20
N GLU A 92 -3.41 3.98 2.03
CA GLU A 92 -3.89 5.35 1.78
C GLU A 92 -2.74 6.37 1.80
N GLU A 93 -1.74 6.18 2.66
CA GLU A 93 -0.54 7.02 2.68
C GLU A 93 0.27 6.91 1.38
N VAL A 94 0.32 5.72 0.77
CA VAL A 94 1.08 5.46 -0.45
C VAL A 94 0.32 5.85 -1.72
N ILE A 95 -1.01 5.77 -1.70
CA ILE A 95 -1.87 6.13 -2.84
C ILE A 95 -2.82 7.26 -2.40
N PRO A 96 -2.36 8.52 -2.42
CA PRO A 96 -3.22 9.66 -2.13
C PRO A 96 -4.32 9.81 -3.20
N GLU A 97 -5.50 10.26 -2.79
CA GLU A 97 -6.64 10.52 -3.67
C GLU A 97 -6.29 11.57 -4.76
N GLY A 98 -6.88 11.43 -5.95
CA GLY A 98 -6.73 12.38 -7.07
C GLY A 98 -5.86 11.86 -8.22
N PRO A 99 -5.13 12.72 -8.95
CA PRO A 99 -4.47 12.36 -10.22
C PRO A 99 -3.39 11.27 -10.08
N MET A 100 -2.87 11.03 -8.87
CA MET A 100 -1.93 9.94 -8.60
C MET A 100 -2.59 8.55 -8.68
N GLN A 101 -3.86 8.44 -8.29
CA GLN A 101 -4.63 7.21 -8.40
C GLN A 101 -4.82 6.83 -9.88
N ASP A 102 -5.18 7.81 -10.72
CA ASP A 102 -5.34 7.61 -12.15
C ASP A 102 -4.04 7.16 -12.82
N LEU A 103 -2.91 7.77 -12.44
CA LEU A 103 -1.58 7.40 -12.94
C LEU A 103 -1.15 6.00 -12.49
N THR A 104 -1.39 5.62 -11.24
CA THR A 104 -1.05 4.27 -10.74
C THR A 104 -1.93 3.19 -11.39
N MET A 105 -3.19 3.50 -11.66
CA MET A 105 -4.09 2.61 -12.42
C MET A 105 -3.57 2.40 -13.86
N LEU A 106 -3.21 3.48 -14.54
CA LEU A 106 -2.62 3.41 -15.89
C LEU A 106 -1.29 2.64 -15.91
N LEU A 107 -0.41 2.89 -14.94
CA LEU A 107 0.86 2.18 -14.81
C LEU A 107 0.64 0.67 -14.62
N LYS A 108 -0.35 0.29 -13.80
CA LYS A 108 -0.70 -1.10 -13.58
C LYS A 108 -1.22 -1.75 -14.86
N GLU A 109 -2.12 -1.09 -15.58
CA GLU A 109 -2.65 -1.58 -16.86
C GLU A 109 -1.51 -1.83 -17.87
N GLN A 110 -0.59 -0.88 -18.02
CA GLN A 110 0.56 -1.01 -18.93
C GLN A 110 1.51 -2.17 -18.53
N LEU A 111 1.70 -2.42 -17.23
CA LEU A 111 2.47 -3.57 -16.74
C LEU A 111 1.75 -4.90 -16.99
N ASP A 112 0.43 -4.95 -16.79
CA ASP A 112 -0.40 -6.14 -17.03
C ASP A 112 -0.47 -6.48 -18.53
N GLU A 113 -0.38 -5.49 -19.42
CA GLU A 113 -0.20 -5.64 -20.87
C GLU A 113 1.20 -6.15 -21.27
N GLY A 114 2.12 -6.29 -20.32
CA GLY A 114 3.45 -6.87 -20.52
C GLY A 114 4.54 -5.87 -20.91
N ILE A 115 4.32 -4.57 -20.72
CA ILE A 115 5.37 -3.57 -20.92
C ILE A 115 6.40 -3.70 -19.80
N ASP A 116 7.68 -3.69 -20.17
CA ASP A 116 8.79 -3.80 -19.21
C ASP A 116 8.85 -2.59 -18.25
N ALA A 117 9.00 -2.87 -16.96
CA ALA A 117 9.02 -1.87 -15.91
C ALA A 117 10.17 -0.85 -16.08
N LYS A 118 11.34 -1.25 -16.58
CA LYS A 118 12.47 -0.32 -16.79
C LYS A 118 12.17 0.67 -17.91
N ARG A 119 11.38 0.26 -18.92
CA ARG A 119 10.95 1.16 -19.99
C ARG A 119 10.00 2.24 -19.46
N LEU A 120 9.04 1.86 -18.61
CA LEU A 120 8.13 2.83 -17.97
C LEU A 120 8.89 3.79 -17.05
N GLU A 121 9.84 3.27 -16.27
CA GLU A 121 10.73 4.10 -15.43
C GLU A 121 11.51 5.12 -16.25
N PHE A 122 12.10 4.69 -17.37
CA PHE A 122 12.84 5.57 -18.27
C PHE A 122 11.96 6.71 -18.80
N VAL A 123 10.74 6.41 -19.24
CA VAL A 123 9.79 7.41 -19.72
C VAL A 123 9.46 8.41 -18.62
N ILE A 124 9.11 7.94 -17.41
CA ILE A 124 8.81 8.83 -16.28
C ILE A 124 10.01 9.72 -15.95
N ARG A 125 11.23 9.16 -15.91
CA ARG A 125 12.44 9.96 -15.66
C ARG A 125 12.73 10.98 -16.75
N SER A 126 12.43 10.65 -18.01
CA SER A 126 12.62 11.56 -19.15
C SER A 126 11.66 12.75 -19.14
N THR A 127 10.51 12.63 -18.48
CA THR A 127 9.54 13.74 -18.33
C THR A 127 9.94 14.78 -17.30
N ARG A 128 11.05 14.58 -16.56
CA ARG A 128 11.53 15.58 -15.60
C ARG A 128 11.87 16.88 -16.34
N PRO A 129 11.32 18.04 -15.90
CA PRO A 129 11.80 19.32 -16.37
C PRO A 129 13.28 19.44 -15.96
N PRO A 130 14.17 19.85 -16.88
CA PRO A 130 15.58 19.98 -16.57
C PRO A 130 15.76 20.97 -15.40
N GLN A 131 16.52 20.56 -14.38
CA GLN A 131 16.81 21.41 -13.24
C GLN A 131 18.06 22.25 -13.54
N ASN A 132 18.11 23.46 -12.97
CA ASN A 132 19.24 24.40 -13.05
C ASN A 132 19.66 24.78 -14.48
N CYS A 133 18.70 25.01 -15.37
CA CYS A 133 19.02 25.59 -16.67
C CYS A 133 19.56 27.02 -16.50
N SER A 134 20.66 27.34 -17.19
CA SER A 134 21.15 28.71 -17.33
C SER A 134 20.17 29.56 -18.13
N GLU A 135 20.21 30.88 -17.95
CA GLU A 135 19.44 31.79 -18.79
C GLU A 135 19.81 31.60 -20.28
N PRO A 136 18.83 31.61 -21.20
CA PRO A 136 19.11 31.42 -22.62
C PRO A 136 19.97 32.56 -23.19
N GLU A 137 21.14 32.21 -23.71
CA GLU A 137 22.01 33.15 -24.41
C GLU A 137 21.67 33.18 -25.90
N ASN A 138 21.77 34.36 -26.51
CA ASN A 138 21.53 34.57 -27.94
C ASN A 138 22.83 35.00 -28.63
N ARG A 139 23.23 34.24 -29.65
CA ARG A 139 24.35 34.56 -30.54
C ARG A 139 23.86 34.55 -31.98
N ARG A 140 24.65 35.13 -32.88
CA ARG A 140 24.37 35.13 -34.33
C ARG A 140 25.64 34.85 -35.11
N PHE A 141 25.50 34.09 -36.19
CA PHE A 141 26.55 33.88 -37.19
C PHE A 141 25.96 34.04 -38.58
N VAL A 142 26.82 34.28 -39.56
CA VAL A 142 26.44 34.37 -40.98
C VAL A 142 26.44 32.96 -41.58
N VAL A 143 25.32 32.58 -42.21
CA VAL A 143 25.27 31.32 -42.98
C VAL A 143 26.00 31.54 -44.30
N LEU A 144 27.03 30.72 -44.53
CA LEU A 144 27.83 30.77 -45.75
C LEU A 144 26.99 30.30 -46.93
N THR A 145 27.09 31.00 -48.06
CA THR A 145 26.42 30.60 -49.29
C THR A 145 27.38 30.69 -50.47
N PRO A 146 27.12 30.00 -51.60
CA PRO A 146 28.00 30.07 -52.77
C PRO A 146 28.20 31.48 -53.35
N ALA A 147 27.27 32.41 -53.11
CA ALA A 147 27.36 33.79 -53.56
C ALA A 147 27.97 34.75 -52.51
N TYR A 148 28.27 34.26 -51.31
CA TYR A 148 28.86 35.06 -50.24
C TYR A 148 30.39 35.14 -50.39
N GLN A 149 30.93 36.36 -50.41
CA GLN A 149 32.38 36.62 -50.54
C GLN A 149 33.01 37.22 -49.26
N GLY A 150 32.28 37.22 -48.14
CA GLY A 150 32.77 37.74 -46.87
C GLY A 150 33.60 36.71 -46.07
N PRO A 151 34.12 37.11 -44.90
CA PRO A 151 34.89 36.23 -44.02
C PRO A 151 34.03 35.11 -43.42
N GLU A 152 34.65 33.97 -43.10
CA GLU A 152 33.96 32.87 -42.40
C GLU A 152 33.36 33.36 -41.07
N SER A 153 32.11 32.98 -40.79
CA SER A 153 31.42 33.34 -39.56
C SER A 153 31.11 32.08 -38.76
N LYS A 154 31.63 32.03 -37.53
CA LYS A 154 31.45 30.93 -36.59
C LYS A 154 31.10 31.50 -35.22
N VAL A 155 30.25 30.80 -34.47
CA VAL A 155 29.93 31.15 -33.08
C VAL A 155 30.60 30.14 -32.16
N SER A 156 31.40 30.64 -31.23
CA SER A 156 32.01 29.85 -30.17
C SER A 156 31.23 30.00 -28.87
N ILE A 157 30.97 28.88 -28.21
CA ILE A 157 30.18 28.75 -26.99
C ILE A 157 31.08 28.13 -25.92
N LEU A 158 30.92 28.56 -24.65
CA LEU A 158 31.74 28.14 -23.50
C LEU A 158 33.25 28.32 -23.75
N SER A 159 33.65 29.53 -24.15
CA SER A 159 35.06 29.87 -24.36
C SER A 159 35.81 28.97 -25.37
N GLY A 160 35.09 28.35 -26.33
CA GLY A 160 35.71 27.48 -27.34
C GLY A 160 35.27 26.03 -27.33
N ALA A 161 34.52 25.58 -26.31
CA ALA A 161 34.19 24.16 -26.16
C ALA A 161 33.28 23.62 -27.27
N ILE A 162 32.43 24.47 -27.86
CA ILE A 162 31.53 24.15 -28.97
C ILE A 162 31.57 25.31 -29.97
N THR A 163 31.90 25.01 -31.22
CA THR A 163 31.88 25.96 -32.34
C THR A 163 30.79 25.58 -33.32
N ILE A 164 29.94 26.55 -33.66
CA ILE A 164 28.81 26.37 -34.59
C ILE A 164 29.10 27.17 -35.86
N SER A 165 28.92 26.51 -37.00
CA SER A 165 28.97 27.11 -38.34
C SER A 165 27.84 26.57 -39.19
N GLY A 166 27.55 27.23 -40.31
CA GLY A 166 26.48 26.78 -41.20
C GLY A 166 26.68 27.20 -42.64
N ASP A 167 26.32 26.28 -43.53
CA ASP A 167 26.35 26.42 -44.98
C ASP A 167 24.93 26.27 -45.52
N GLY A 168 24.52 27.15 -46.42
CA GLY A 168 23.18 27.15 -47.00
C GLY A 168 23.17 27.61 -48.45
N GLU A 169 22.00 27.50 -49.07
CA GLU A 169 21.81 27.97 -50.44
C GLU A 169 21.52 29.48 -50.48
N SER A 170 22.05 30.16 -51.50
CA SER A 170 21.78 31.57 -51.75
C SER A 170 20.31 31.79 -52.10
N ALA A 171 19.70 32.82 -51.50
CA ALA A 171 18.40 33.32 -51.92
C ALA A 171 18.43 33.80 -53.37
N GLN A 172 17.27 33.83 -54.01
CA GLN A 172 17.09 34.31 -55.37
C GLN A 172 16.10 35.48 -55.38
N ASN A 173 16.44 36.55 -56.09
CA ASN A 173 15.50 37.65 -56.31
C ASN A 173 14.50 37.34 -57.44
N ASP A 174 13.56 38.26 -57.66
CA ASP A 174 12.53 38.19 -58.71
C ASP A 174 13.07 37.97 -60.13
N LYS A 175 14.38 38.19 -60.34
CA LYS A 175 15.08 38.00 -61.63
C LYS A 175 15.88 36.68 -61.69
N GLY A 176 15.72 35.81 -60.70
CA GLY A 176 16.43 34.53 -60.59
C GLY A 176 17.93 34.65 -60.31
N LYS A 177 18.42 35.84 -59.93
CA LYS A 177 19.83 36.04 -59.60
C LYS A 177 20.09 35.67 -58.14
N LYS A 178 21.17 34.93 -57.90
CA LYS A 178 21.63 34.57 -56.56
C LYS A 178 22.05 35.82 -55.77
N GLU A 179 21.63 35.87 -54.52
CA GLU A 179 21.96 36.94 -53.59
C GLU A 179 22.97 36.47 -52.54
N ALA A 180 23.66 37.41 -51.90
CA ALA A 180 24.74 37.11 -50.95
C ALA A 180 24.24 36.58 -49.59
N TRP A 181 22.93 36.39 -49.42
CA TRP A 181 22.32 35.86 -48.20
C TRP A 181 21.66 34.51 -48.46
N PHE A 182 21.48 33.72 -47.39
CA PHE A 182 20.86 32.40 -47.50
C PHE A 182 19.34 32.47 -47.61
N ASP A 183 18.76 31.46 -48.25
CA ASP A 183 17.31 31.25 -48.34
C ASP A 183 16.82 30.48 -47.09
N PRO A 184 16.03 31.10 -46.19
CA PRO A 184 15.54 30.42 -44.99
C PRO A 184 14.52 29.32 -45.27
N ALA A 185 13.93 29.27 -46.47
CA ALA A 185 13.00 28.21 -46.88
C ALA A 185 13.72 26.95 -47.38
N ARG A 186 15.05 27.00 -47.58
CA ARG A 186 15.85 25.85 -48.01
C ARG A 186 16.61 25.23 -46.85
N ALA A 187 17.07 24.00 -47.06
CA ALA A 187 17.86 23.30 -46.06
C ALA A 187 19.21 24.01 -45.84
N VAL A 188 19.61 24.09 -44.58
CA VAL A 188 20.91 24.59 -44.14
C VAL A 188 21.64 23.42 -43.48
N LYS A 189 22.93 23.29 -43.79
CA LYS A 189 23.83 22.34 -43.15
C LYS A 189 24.56 23.03 -42.01
N LEU A 190 24.25 22.64 -40.78
CA LEU A 190 24.87 23.13 -39.55
C LEU A 190 25.95 22.15 -39.10
N SER A 191 27.12 22.68 -38.76
CA SER A 191 28.24 21.90 -38.21
C SER A 191 28.53 22.35 -36.78
N PHE A 192 28.50 21.39 -35.85
CA PHE A 192 28.81 21.57 -34.44
C PHE A 192 30.14 20.87 -34.16
N THR A 193 31.21 21.65 -33.99
CA THR A 193 32.54 21.13 -33.71
C THR A 193 32.85 21.29 -32.22
N LEU A 194 33.08 20.18 -31.53
CA LEU A 194 33.48 20.13 -30.13
C LEU A 194 35.00 20.32 -29.99
N ASP A 195 35.47 20.73 -28.80
CA ASP A 195 36.91 20.91 -28.51
C ASP A 195 37.77 19.64 -28.63
N ASP A 196 37.16 18.45 -28.60
CA ASP A 196 37.82 17.16 -28.82
C ASP A 196 38.00 16.83 -30.31
N GLY A 197 37.52 17.71 -31.20
CA GLY A 197 37.56 17.56 -32.64
C GLY A 197 36.36 16.80 -33.22
N ALA A 198 35.45 16.28 -32.39
CA ALA A 198 34.22 15.65 -32.87
C ALA A 198 33.36 16.70 -33.58
N THR A 199 32.95 16.42 -34.82
CA THR A 199 32.04 17.28 -35.57
C THR A 199 30.72 16.55 -35.82
N GLU A 200 29.63 17.12 -35.34
CA GLU A 200 28.27 16.67 -35.65
C GLU A 200 27.65 17.57 -36.71
N ILE A 201 27.05 16.95 -37.73
CA ILE A 201 26.41 17.66 -38.83
C ILE A 201 24.90 17.46 -38.76
N ARG A 202 24.15 18.56 -38.84
CA ARG A 202 22.68 18.56 -38.94
C ARG A 202 22.25 19.30 -40.18
N GLU A 203 21.44 18.65 -41.00
CA GLU A 203 20.89 19.25 -42.21
C GLU A 203 19.37 19.30 -42.11
N GLY A 204 18.79 20.43 -42.49
CA GLY A 204 17.34 20.59 -42.52
C GLY A 204 16.94 22.06 -42.67
N VAL A 205 15.63 22.30 -42.78
CA VAL A 205 15.08 23.66 -42.88
C VAL A 205 15.00 24.27 -41.48
N LEU A 206 15.39 25.53 -41.34
CA LEU A 206 15.31 26.24 -40.06
C LEU A 206 13.83 26.51 -39.69
N PRO A 207 13.46 26.53 -38.39
CA PRO A 207 14.33 26.39 -37.22
C PRO A 207 14.71 24.94 -36.92
N LEU A 208 15.98 24.73 -36.56
CA LEU A 208 16.53 23.44 -36.15
C LEU A 208 16.83 23.42 -34.66
N ARG A 209 16.55 22.29 -34.02
CA ARG A 209 16.93 22.03 -32.62
C ARG A 209 17.97 20.92 -32.58
N HIS A 210 18.96 21.07 -31.71
CA HIS A 210 19.98 20.05 -31.48
C HIS A 210 20.42 20.11 -30.02
N SER A 211 20.71 18.96 -29.40
CA SER A 211 21.28 18.92 -28.05
C SER A 211 22.58 18.14 -28.02
N ILE A 212 23.52 18.61 -27.19
CA ILE A 212 24.83 18.01 -27.00
C ILE A 212 25.03 17.84 -25.49
N VAL A 213 25.36 16.62 -25.06
CA VAL A 213 25.66 16.32 -23.66
C VAL A 213 27.17 16.30 -23.47
N LYS A 214 27.68 17.15 -22.56
CA LYS A 214 29.11 17.25 -22.26
C LYS A 214 29.34 17.63 -20.81
N ASN A 215 30.28 16.95 -20.14
CA ASN A 215 30.67 17.22 -18.75
C ASN A 215 29.48 17.22 -17.76
N GLY A 216 28.51 16.31 -17.94
CA GLY A 216 27.32 16.23 -17.08
C GLY A 216 26.34 17.39 -17.27
N LYS A 217 26.46 18.16 -18.36
CA LYS A 217 25.50 19.20 -18.75
C LYS A 217 24.96 18.92 -20.15
N GLU A 218 23.68 19.17 -20.36
CA GLU A 218 23.05 19.17 -21.66
C GLU A 218 22.95 20.60 -22.17
N PHE A 219 23.57 20.85 -23.33
CA PHE A 219 23.44 22.10 -24.07
C PHE A 219 22.39 21.94 -25.14
N ARG A 220 21.35 22.78 -25.12
CA ARG A 220 20.29 22.72 -26.12
C ARG A 220 20.38 23.94 -27.00
N PHE A 221 20.52 23.70 -28.29
CA PHE A 221 20.64 24.72 -29.31
C PHE A 221 19.33 24.80 -30.10
N THR A 222 18.84 26.02 -30.28
CA THR A 222 17.78 26.34 -31.23
C THR A 222 18.34 27.35 -32.22
N ILE A 223 18.42 26.93 -33.48
CA ILE A 223 18.90 27.77 -34.58
C ILE A 223 17.70 28.18 -35.39
N ALA A 224 17.44 29.49 -35.47
CA ALA A 224 16.32 30.07 -36.18
C ALA A 224 16.81 31.07 -37.24
N PRO A 225 16.03 31.33 -38.30
CA PRO A 225 16.36 32.38 -39.26
C PRO A 225 16.39 33.74 -38.54
N GLY A 226 17.47 34.48 -38.72
CA GLY A 226 17.64 35.84 -38.20
C GLY A 226 17.39 36.90 -39.26
N THR A 227 17.87 38.12 -39.01
CA THR A 227 17.93 39.17 -40.03
C THR A 227 18.84 38.72 -41.18
N GLN A 228 18.50 39.09 -42.42
CA GLN A 228 19.22 38.81 -43.67
C GLN A 228 20.69 38.38 -43.52
N SER A 229 21.02 37.20 -44.04
CA SER A 229 22.31 36.48 -43.90
C SER A 229 22.63 35.86 -42.53
N PHE A 230 21.98 36.28 -41.44
CA PHE A 230 22.26 35.77 -40.11
C PHE A 230 21.32 34.63 -39.69
N ALA A 231 21.89 33.61 -39.07
CA ALA A 231 21.16 32.65 -38.25
C ALA A 231 21.28 33.05 -36.78
N LYS A 232 20.17 33.04 -36.05
CA LYS A 232 20.14 33.26 -34.60
C LYS A 232 20.28 31.91 -33.91
N VAL A 233 21.28 31.79 -33.03
CA VAL A 233 21.47 30.64 -32.15
C VAL A 233 21.04 31.06 -30.75
N THR A 234 20.01 30.40 -30.25
CA THR A 234 19.64 30.47 -28.84
C THR A 234 20.10 29.20 -28.17
N PHE A 235 20.80 29.30 -27.05
CA PHE A 235 21.21 28.13 -26.30
C PHE A 235 21.05 28.30 -24.80
N ASP A 236 20.72 27.21 -24.14
CA ASP A 236 20.76 27.07 -22.69
C ASP A 236 21.61 25.86 -22.31
N SER A 237 22.00 25.81 -21.05
CA SER A 237 22.72 24.69 -20.46
C SER A 237 22.00 24.22 -19.23
N CYS A 238 21.65 22.95 -19.17
CA CYS A 238 20.97 22.35 -18.03
C CYS A 238 21.83 21.21 -17.46
N ASP A 239 21.69 20.93 -16.17
CA ASP A 239 22.35 19.76 -15.59
C ASP A 239 21.74 18.47 -16.18
N TYR A 240 22.60 17.55 -16.62
CA TYR A 240 22.20 16.27 -17.20
C TYR A 240 22.32 15.16 -16.15
N PRO A 241 21.25 14.40 -15.87
CA PRO A 241 21.20 13.40 -14.80
C PRO A 241 22.02 12.12 -15.09
#